data_AF-A0A0S8BXI9-F1
#
_entry.id   AF-A0A0S8BXI9-F1
#
_cell.length_a   1.000
_cell.length_b   1.000
_cell.length_c   1.000
_cell.angle_alpha   90.00
_cell.angle_beta   90.00
_cell.angle_gamma   90.00
#
_symmetry.space_group_name_H-M   'P 1'
#
loop_
_entity.id
_entity.type
_entity.pdbx_description
1 polymer ?
#
loop_
_entity_poly.entity_id
_entity_poly.type
_entity_poly.pdbx_seq_one_letter_code
_entity_poly.pdbx_strand_id
1 'polypeptide(L)'
;MRSKQVVAAIGWRTPSVRHWLQHNQDKMSANMARQAMPTGAMQAFVRKETERILAACTKCGKCFEACPMTRYSPKLAGADPKAVATGVLGLLNGGEGSPEALAWASVCVRSGSCVPACQDNVDPKMMVRIARMIASGGLGGTKKIPVRDDRDYYDRVRAFAKLQLTEDEIKNWM
;
A
#
# COMPACT_ATOMS: atom_id res chain seq x y z
N MET A 1 24.67 -5.48 -36.39
CA MET A 1 24.02 -4.59 -37.37
C MET A 1 22.88 -3.84 -36.69
N ARG A 2 22.89 -2.50 -36.77
CA ARG A 2 21.81 -1.52 -36.43
C ARG A 2 21.45 -1.46 -34.92
N SER A 3 21.52 -0.36 -34.17
CA SER A 3 21.29 1.05 -34.51
C SER A 3 21.99 1.97 -33.48
N LYS A 4 23.20 2.46 -33.79
CA LYS A 4 23.85 3.57 -33.09
C LYS A 4 24.13 4.66 -34.11
N GLN A 5 23.13 5.44 -34.49
CA GLN A 5 23.28 6.63 -35.34
C GLN A 5 21.89 7.23 -35.52
N VAL A 6 21.48 8.18 -34.68
CA VAL A 6 20.74 9.41 -35.06
C VAL A 6 20.74 10.36 -33.85
N VAL A 7 21.90 10.89 -33.43
CA VAL A 7 21.94 12.20 -32.73
C VAL A 7 23.31 12.83 -32.95
N ALA A 8 23.56 13.36 -34.14
CA ALA A 8 24.68 14.25 -34.38
C ALA A 8 24.21 15.37 -35.31
N ALA A 9 24.63 16.61 -34.98
CA ALA A 9 24.48 17.84 -35.75
C ALA A 9 23.18 18.66 -35.57
N ILE A 10 23.01 19.27 -34.40
CA ILE A 10 22.40 20.62 -34.27
C ILE A 10 23.31 21.41 -33.31
N GLY A 11 23.53 22.70 -33.50
CA GLY A 11 24.47 23.50 -32.69
C GLY A 11 23.94 23.81 -31.28
N TRP A 12 24.30 23.01 -30.28
CA TRP A 12 23.89 23.19 -28.87
C TRP A 12 24.86 24.05 -28.04
N ARG A 13 25.29 25.23 -28.54
CA ARG A 13 26.20 26.12 -27.78
C ARG A 13 25.68 27.54 -27.63
N THR A 14 24.40 27.71 -27.32
CA THR A 14 23.92 28.99 -26.76
C THR A 14 23.81 28.87 -25.23
N PRO A 15 24.19 29.93 -24.46
CA PRO A 15 24.07 29.94 -23.00
C PRO A 15 22.65 29.64 -22.50
N SER A 16 21.62 30.01 -23.28
CA SER A 16 20.21 29.80 -22.94
C SER A 16 19.80 28.33 -22.91
N VAL A 17 20.30 27.51 -23.85
CA VAL A 17 20.00 26.08 -23.91
C VAL A 17 20.68 25.32 -22.78
N ARG A 18 21.90 25.73 -22.40
CA ARG A 18 22.61 25.15 -21.25
C ARG A 18 21.92 25.47 -19.92
N HIS A 19 21.45 26.71 -19.77
CA HIS A 19 20.68 27.13 -18.60
C HIS A 19 19.34 26.39 -18.52
N TRP A 20 18.64 26.22 -19.65
CA TRP A 20 17.37 25.47 -19.72
C TRP A 20 17.56 23.99 -19.37
N LEU A 21 18.62 23.34 -19.86
CA LEU A 21 18.95 21.96 -19.52
C LEU A 21 19.27 21.79 -18.04
N GLN A 22 20.14 22.65 -17.48
CA GLN A 22 20.49 22.61 -16.06
C GLN A 22 19.26 22.82 -15.18
N HIS A 23 18.47 23.85 -15.46
CA HIS A 23 17.24 24.14 -14.72
C HIS A 23 16.20 23.00 -14.81
N ASN A 24 16.08 22.31 -15.94
CA ASN A 24 15.22 21.13 -16.04
C ASN A 24 15.79 19.91 -15.32
N GLN A 25 17.11 19.74 -15.32
CA GLN A 25 17.79 18.66 -14.61
C GLN A 25 17.70 18.84 -13.10
N ASP A 26 17.78 20.09 -12.62
CA ASP A 26 17.57 20.47 -11.22
C ASP A 26 16.11 20.30 -10.81
N LYS A 27 15.16 20.69 -11.68
CA LYS A 27 13.72 20.44 -11.48
C LYS A 27 13.37 18.96 -11.45
N MET A 28 13.96 18.15 -12.33
CA MET A 28 13.80 16.70 -12.33
C MET A 28 14.37 16.10 -11.04
N SER A 29 15.58 16.50 -10.63
CA SER A 29 16.22 16.02 -9.40
C SER A 29 15.43 16.42 -8.14
N ALA A 30 14.92 17.64 -8.07
CA ALA A 30 14.08 18.11 -6.98
C ALA A 30 12.72 17.37 -6.92
N ASN A 31 12.12 17.05 -8.07
CA ASN A 31 10.91 16.24 -8.13
C ASN A 31 11.17 14.78 -7.71
N MET A 32 12.30 14.19 -8.12
CA MET A 32 12.69 12.84 -7.68
C MET A 32 12.96 12.80 -6.17
N ALA A 33 13.58 13.85 -5.60
CA ALA A 33 13.79 13.97 -4.17
C ALA A 33 12.49 14.16 -3.37
N ARG A 34 11.50 14.88 -3.91
CA ARG A 34 10.16 15.03 -3.29
C ARG A 34 9.31 13.76 -3.37
N GLN A 35 9.51 12.92 -4.39
CA GLN A 35 8.77 11.67 -4.59
C GLN A 35 9.35 10.48 -3.82
N ALA A 36 10.62 10.57 -3.41
CA ALA A 36 11.25 9.56 -2.57
C ALA A 36 10.87 9.75 -1.10
N MET A 37 9.70 9.25 -0.67
CA MET A 37 9.59 8.83 0.72
C MET A 37 10.66 7.74 0.94
N PRO A 38 11.57 7.86 1.93
CA PRO A 38 12.57 6.84 2.13
C PRO A 38 11.84 5.56 2.57
N THR A 39 11.88 4.53 1.73
CA THR A 39 11.28 3.21 1.98
C THR A 39 11.64 2.67 3.37
N GLY A 40 12.81 3.07 3.89
CA GLY A 40 13.28 2.76 5.25
C GLY A 40 12.41 3.29 6.38
N ALA A 41 11.84 4.50 6.28
CA ALA A 41 11.00 5.07 7.35
C ALA A 41 9.69 4.29 7.49
N MET A 42 9.05 3.97 6.36
CA MET A 42 7.85 3.13 6.34
C MET A 42 8.15 1.73 6.88
N GLN A 43 9.23 1.09 6.43
CA GLN A 43 9.62 -0.24 6.92
C GLN A 43 9.94 -0.25 8.42
N ALA A 44 10.61 0.79 8.92
CA ALA A 44 10.88 0.95 10.34
C ALA A 44 9.60 1.10 11.17
N PHE A 45 8.64 1.91 10.70
CA PHE A 45 7.33 2.01 11.31
C PHE A 45 6.62 0.66 11.34
N VAL A 46 6.55 -0.05 10.20
CA VAL A 46 5.86 -1.34 10.11
C VAL A 46 6.47 -2.36 11.08
N ARG A 47 7.80 -2.42 11.17
CA ARG A 47 8.49 -3.31 12.13
C ARG A 47 8.12 -2.98 13.57
N LYS A 48 8.24 -1.71 13.98
CA LYS A 48 7.91 -1.26 15.33
C LYS A 48 6.45 -1.56 15.69
N GLU A 49 5.54 -1.32 14.75
CA GLU A 49 4.11 -1.56 14.98
C GLU A 49 3.79 -3.06 15.03
N THR A 50 4.43 -3.88 14.20
CA THR A 50 4.34 -5.35 14.28
C THR A 50 4.79 -5.87 15.65
N GLU A 51 5.93 -5.41 16.17
CA GLU A 51 6.44 -5.79 17.50
C GLU A 51 5.43 -5.42 18.60
N ARG A 52 4.89 -4.20 18.55
CA ARG A 52 3.87 -3.73 19.51
C ARG A 52 2.60 -4.59 19.47
N ILE A 53 2.14 -4.94 18.27
CA ILE A 53 0.94 -5.79 18.07
C ILE A 53 1.20 -7.20 18.63
N LEU A 54 2.33 -7.80 18.31
CA LEU A 54 2.68 -9.15 18.76
C LEU A 54 2.82 -9.24 20.29
N ALA A 55 3.30 -8.17 20.93
CA ALA A 55 3.42 -8.10 22.39
C ALA A 55 2.07 -7.91 23.11
N ALA A 56 1.11 -7.22 22.49
CA ALA A 56 -0.15 -6.84 23.15
C ALA A 56 -1.33 -7.78 22.83
N CYS A 57 -1.40 -8.34 21.62
CA CYS A 57 -2.59 -9.06 21.16
C CYS A 57 -2.80 -10.39 21.90
N THR A 58 -3.95 -10.56 22.56
CA THR A 58 -4.32 -11.79 23.28
C THR A 58 -4.91 -12.87 22.37
N LYS A 59 -5.04 -12.60 21.06
CA LYS A 59 -5.66 -13.50 20.06
C LYS A 59 -7.15 -13.76 20.32
N CYS A 60 -7.83 -12.87 21.05
CA CYS A 60 -9.24 -13.06 21.43
C CYS A 60 -10.23 -13.14 20.24
N GLY A 61 -9.88 -12.59 19.07
CA GLY A 61 -10.71 -12.65 17.86
C GLY A 61 -11.84 -11.62 17.78
N LYS A 62 -12.06 -10.77 18.80
CA LYS A 62 -13.14 -9.76 18.82
C LYS A 62 -13.10 -8.80 17.63
N CYS A 63 -11.91 -8.46 17.16
CA CYS A 63 -11.70 -7.64 15.97
C CYS A 63 -12.20 -8.31 14.67
N PHE A 64 -12.14 -9.65 14.58
CA PHE A 64 -12.66 -10.42 13.47
C PHE A 64 -14.19 -10.50 13.51
N GLU A 65 -14.78 -10.76 14.69
CA GLU A 65 -16.23 -10.78 14.90
C GLU A 65 -16.89 -9.46 14.49
N ALA A 66 -16.26 -8.32 14.82
CA ALA A 66 -16.77 -6.99 14.49
C ALA A 66 -16.57 -6.57 13.02
N CYS A 67 -15.83 -7.35 12.22
CA CYS A 67 -15.43 -6.93 10.89
C CYS A 67 -16.57 -7.16 9.86
N PRO A 68 -17.09 -6.12 9.20
CA PRO A 68 -18.17 -6.28 8.22
C PRO A 68 -17.71 -6.95 6.92
N MET A 69 -16.39 -7.12 6.74
CA MET A 69 -15.82 -7.63 5.49
C MET A 69 -15.77 -9.17 5.43
N THR A 70 -15.94 -9.85 6.56
CA THR A 70 -15.83 -11.32 6.64
C THR A 70 -16.81 -12.02 5.69
N ARG A 71 -18.02 -11.47 5.53
CA ARG A 71 -19.06 -11.98 4.63
C ARG A 71 -18.69 -11.99 3.13
N TYR A 72 -17.67 -11.22 2.72
CA TYR A 72 -17.26 -11.15 1.31
C TYR A 72 -16.20 -12.18 0.92
N SER A 73 -15.88 -13.12 1.82
CA SER A 73 -15.03 -14.27 1.52
C SER A 73 -15.70 -15.56 1.99
N PRO A 74 -15.97 -16.51 1.07
CA PRO A 74 -16.48 -17.83 1.45
C PRO A 74 -15.58 -18.55 2.46
N LYS A 75 -14.26 -18.31 2.42
CA LYS A 75 -13.28 -18.91 3.35
C LYS A 75 -13.42 -18.42 4.79
N LEU A 76 -14.18 -17.35 5.03
CA LEU A 76 -14.39 -16.79 6.36
C LEU A 76 -15.75 -17.17 6.95
N ALA A 77 -16.60 -17.84 6.18
CA ALA A 77 -17.89 -18.31 6.65
C ALA A 77 -17.69 -19.37 7.75
N GLY A 78 -18.15 -19.07 8.97
CA GLY A 78 -18.00 -19.97 10.12
C GLY A 78 -16.57 -20.12 10.65
N ALA A 79 -15.63 -19.29 10.21
CA ALA A 79 -14.26 -19.34 10.70
C ALA A 79 -14.17 -18.98 12.18
N ASP A 80 -13.36 -19.71 12.96
CA ASP A 80 -13.12 -19.41 14.37
C ASP A 80 -12.36 -18.07 14.52
N PRO A 81 -12.94 -17.05 15.18
CA PRO A 81 -12.31 -15.75 15.35
C PRO A 81 -10.91 -15.82 15.98
N LYS A 82 -10.68 -16.73 16.93
CA LYS A 82 -9.38 -16.88 17.60
C LYS A 82 -8.33 -17.47 16.65
N ALA A 83 -8.69 -18.51 15.90
CA ALA A 83 -7.83 -19.09 14.88
C ALA A 83 -7.45 -18.07 13.80
N VAL A 84 -8.40 -17.26 13.31
CA VAL A 84 -8.11 -16.24 12.30
C VAL A 84 -7.16 -15.16 12.84
N ALA A 85 -7.42 -14.63 14.04
CA ALA A 85 -6.53 -13.66 14.68
C ALA A 85 -5.12 -14.23 14.89
N THR A 86 -5.03 -15.50 15.33
CA THR A 86 -3.75 -16.20 15.47
C THR A 86 -3.01 -16.35 14.15
N GLY A 87 -3.72 -16.70 13.07
CA GLY A 87 -3.14 -16.80 11.73
C GLY A 87 -2.62 -15.46 11.22
N VAL A 88 -3.30 -14.34 11.51
CA VAL A 88 -2.81 -12.99 11.18
C VAL A 88 -1.54 -12.66 11.96
N LEU A 89 -1.49 -12.95 13.26
CA LEU A 89 -0.25 -12.75 14.04
C LEU A 89 0.90 -13.64 13.52
N GLY A 90 0.60 -14.87 13.11
CA GLY A 90 1.58 -15.77 12.49
C GLY A 90 2.18 -15.18 11.21
N LEU A 91 1.35 -14.53 10.39
CA LEU A 91 1.81 -13.81 9.20
C LEU A 91 2.67 -12.58 9.55
N LEU A 92 2.28 -11.81 10.58
CA LEU A 92 3.07 -10.69 11.10
C LEU A 92 4.44 -11.14 11.62
N ASN A 93 4.51 -12.35 12.20
CA ASN A 93 5.75 -12.96 12.70
C ASN A 93 6.59 -13.65 11.60
N GLY A 94 6.30 -13.39 10.32
CA GLY A 94 7.06 -13.92 9.18
C GLY A 94 6.65 -15.31 8.70
N GLY A 95 5.60 -15.91 9.27
CA GLY A 95 5.05 -17.19 8.81
C GLY A 95 4.19 -17.07 7.54
N GLU A 96 3.65 -18.20 7.10
CA GLU A 96 2.78 -18.26 5.92
C GLU A 96 1.39 -17.64 6.15
N GLY A 97 0.91 -17.65 7.40
CA GLY A 97 -0.47 -17.32 7.75
C GLY A 97 -1.45 -18.45 7.36
N SER A 98 -2.59 -18.52 8.04
CA SER A 98 -3.63 -19.49 7.67
C SER A 98 -4.39 -19.05 6.41
N PRO A 99 -5.07 -19.98 5.70
CA PRO A 99 -5.95 -19.62 4.57
C PRO A 99 -6.99 -18.54 4.91
N GLU A 100 -7.54 -18.57 6.12
CA GLU A 100 -8.52 -17.61 6.63
C GLU A 100 -7.86 -16.27 6.95
N ALA A 101 -6.65 -16.27 7.51
CA ALA A 101 -5.91 -15.03 7.74
C ALA A 101 -5.57 -14.31 6.42
N LEU A 102 -5.14 -15.06 5.40
CA LEU A 102 -4.89 -14.54 4.06
C LEU A 102 -6.20 -14.04 3.41
N ALA A 103 -7.29 -14.78 3.59
CA ALA A 103 -8.61 -14.37 3.11
C ALA A 103 -9.06 -13.05 3.76
N TRP A 104 -8.93 -12.92 5.08
CA TRP A 104 -9.29 -11.69 5.80
C TRP A 104 -8.43 -10.50 5.38
N ALA A 105 -7.11 -10.70 5.25
CA ALA A 105 -6.20 -9.69 4.73
C ALA A 105 -6.58 -9.24 3.30
N SER A 106 -7.05 -10.16 2.45
CA SER A 106 -7.41 -9.84 1.06
C SER A 106 -8.69 -9.02 0.94
N VAL A 107 -9.69 -9.23 1.80
CA VAL A 107 -10.98 -8.50 1.77
C VAL A 107 -11.00 -7.23 2.65
N CYS A 108 -9.94 -6.95 3.40
CA CYS A 108 -9.89 -5.78 4.26
C CYS A 108 -9.91 -4.47 3.45
N VAL A 109 -10.95 -3.65 3.67
CA VAL A 109 -11.09 -2.30 3.10
C VAL A 109 -10.77 -1.19 4.10
N ARG A 110 -10.24 -1.55 5.28
CA ARG A 110 -9.93 -0.63 6.39
C ARG A 110 -11.16 0.11 6.95
N SER A 111 -12.31 -0.58 7.08
CA SER A 111 -13.54 0.02 7.64
C SER A 111 -13.37 0.61 9.04
N GLY A 112 -12.45 0.08 9.84
CA GLY A 112 -12.19 0.53 11.21
C GLY A 112 -13.15 -0.04 12.26
N SER A 113 -14.19 -0.79 11.87
CA SER A 113 -15.16 -1.40 12.80
C SER A 113 -14.52 -2.30 13.87
N CYS A 114 -13.36 -2.87 13.57
CA CYS A 114 -12.60 -3.71 14.48
C CYS A 114 -11.82 -2.94 15.56
N VAL A 115 -11.58 -1.63 15.39
CA VAL A 115 -10.80 -0.80 16.32
C VAL A 115 -11.46 -0.71 17.70
N PRO A 116 -12.73 -0.27 17.85
CA PRO A 116 -13.36 -0.19 19.16
C PRO A 116 -13.63 -1.57 19.78
N ALA A 117 -13.60 -2.66 19.00
CA ALA A 117 -13.80 -4.02 19.50
C ALA A 117 -12.55 -4.61 20.15
N CYS A 118 -11.38 -3.97 20.03
CA CYS A 118 -10.15 -4.47 20.62
C CYS A 118 -9.99 -4.00 22.07
N GLN A 119 -9.95 -4.96 22.99
CA GLN A 119 -9.70 -4.72 24.42
C GLN A 119 -8.20 -4.70 24.79
N ASP A 120 -7.31 -5.04 23.84
CA ASP A 120 -5.87 -5.23 24.07
C ASP A 120 -5.03 -4.01 23.67
N ASN A 121 -5.65 -2.86 23.42
CA ASN A 121 -4.98 -1.65 22.93
C ASN A 121 -4.16 -1.87 21.63
N VAL A 122 -4.60 -2.80 20.77
CA VAL A 122 -4.09 -2.99 19.41
C VAL A 122 -4.99 -2.21 18.44
N ASP A 123 -4.44 -1.63 17.36
CA ASP A 123 -5.25 -1.15 16.22
C ASP A 123 -5.40 -2.33 15.23
N PRO A 124 -6.53 -3.07 15.21
CA PRO A 124 -6.65 -4.25 14.37
C PRO A 124 -6.83 -3.88 12.89
N LYS A 125 -7.29 -2.66 12.59
CA LYS A 125 -7.29 -2.14 11.22
C LYS A 125 -5.84 -2.03 10.73
N MET A 126 -4.94 -1.53 11.57
CA MET A 126 -3.52 -1.46 11.21
C MET A 126 -2.86 -2.84 11.16
N MET A 127 -3.17 -3.72 12.11
CA MET A 127 -2.73 -5.11 12.12
C MET A 127 -3.04 -5.82 10.79
N VAL A 128 -4.31 -5.78 10.35
CA VAL A 128 -4.72 -6.43 9.09
C VAL A 128 -4.16 -5.69 7.87
N ARG A 129 -3.94 -4.38 7.96
CA ARG A 129 -3.26 -3.62 6.90
C ARG A 129 -1.83 -4.09 6.70
N ILE A 130 -1.07 -4.28 7.79
CA ILE A 130 0.30 -4.81 7.76
C ILE A 130 0.28 -6.24 7.22
N ALA A 131 -0.63 -7.09 7.70
CA ALA A 131 -0.82 -8.45 7.20
C ALA A 131 -1.04 -8.46 5.67
N ARG A 132 -1.87 -7.56 5.15
CA ARG A 132 -2.08 -7.40 3.70
C ARG A 132 -0.83 -6.95 2.97
N MET A 133 -0.01 -6.06 3.54
CA MET A 133 1.28 -5.64 2.94
C MET A 133 2.25 -6.81 2.81
N ILE A 134 2.33 -7.65 3.85
CA ILE A 134 3.15 -8.86 3.86
C ILE A 134 2.64 -9.83 2.79
N ALA A 135 1.35 -10.17 2.86
CA ALA A 135 0.73 -11.14 1.95
C ALA A 135 0.76 -10.68 0.48
N SER A 136 0.69 -9.39 0.20
CA SER A 136 0.77 -8.87 -1.18
C SER A 136 2.20 -8.76 -1.71
N GLY A 137 3.21 -9.10 -0.92
CA GLY A 137 4.62 -8.86 -1.23
C GLY A 137 5.02 -7.37 -1.22
N GLY A 138 4.18 -6.48 -0.67
CA GLY A 138 4.41 -5.04 -0.65
C GLY A 138 5.57 -4.57 0.24
N LEU A 139 6.16 -5.50 1.01
CA LEU A 139 7.35 -5.30 1.83
C LEU A 139 8.58 -6.04 1.28
N GLY A 140 8.52 -6.54 0.04
CA GLY A 140 9.62 -7.27 -0.60
C GLY A 140 9.61 -8.79 -0.40
N GLY A 141 8.59 -9.34 0.27
CA GLY A 141 8.40 -10.78 0.45
C GLY A 141 7.63 -11.47 -0.68
N THR A 142 7.51 -12.79 -0.60
CA THR A 142 6.74 -13.61 -1.55
C THR A 142 5.25 -13.24 -1.50
N LYS A 143 4.62 -13.10 -2.68
CA LYS A 143 3.18 -12.86 -2.79
C LYS A 143 2.40 -14.12 -2.37
N LYS A 144 1.52 -13.97 -1.38
CA LYS A 144 0.62 -15.00 -0.83
C LYS A 144 -0.86 -14.78 -1.16
N ILE A 145 -1.23 -13.55 -1.56
CA ILE A 145 -2.58 -13.22 -2.05
C ILE A 145 -2.52 -12.63 -3.46
N PRO A 146 -3.57 -12.80 -4.27
CA PRO A 146 -3.68 -12.09 -5.54
C PRO A 146 -3.74 -10.59 -5.28
N VAL A 147 -2.91 -9.84 -6.00
CA VAL A 147 -2.95 -8.38 -6.03
C VAL A 147 -3.64 -8.00 -7.32
N ARG A 148 -4.72 -7.22 -7.23
CA ARG A 148 -5.31 -6.60 -8.42
C ARG A 148 -4.33 -5.54 -8.90
N ASP A 149 -3.52 -5.90 -9.89
CA ASP A 149 -2.66 -4.97 -10.58
C ASP A 149 -3.43 -4.42 -11.77
N ASP A 150 -3.73 -3.13 -11.71
CA ASP A 150 -4.39 -2.39 -12.76
C ASP A 150 -3.66 -1.07 -12.88
N ARG A 151 -2.59 -1.10 -13.69
CA ARG A 151 -1.65 0.00 -13.88
C ARG A 151 -2.36 1.33 -14.14
N ASP A 152 -3.48 1.29 -14.86
CA ASP A 152 -4.20 2.46 -15.33
C ASP A 152 -5.39 2.84 -14.40
N TYR A 153 -5.55 2.18 -13.24
CA TYR A 153 -6.63 2.43 -12.29
C TYR A 153 -6.71 3.90 -11.85
N TYR A 154 -5.59 4.48 -11.42
CA TYR A 154 -5.57 5.87 -10.96
C TYR A 154 -5.81 6.86 -12.11
N ASP A 155 -5.38 6.53 -13.31
CA ASP A 155 -5.63 7.39 -14.48
C ASP A 155 -7.11 7.41 -14.82
N ARG A 156 -7.80 6.27 -14.73
CA ARG A 156 -9.26 6.21 -14.88
C ARG A 156 -10.00 6.95 -13.76
N VAL A 157 -9.56 6.81 -12.50
CA VAL A 157 -10.14 7.57 -11.38
C VAL A 157 -9.98 9.08 -11.59
N ARG A 158 -8.80 9.53 -12.01
CA ARG A 158 -8.55 10.95 -12.33
C ARG A 158 -9.37 11.44 -13.51
N ALA A 159 -9.49 10.63 -14.55
CA ALA A 159 -10.33 10.96 -15.72
C ALA A 159 -11.78 11.16 -15.30
N PHE A 160 -12.33 10.26 -14.47
CA PHE A 160 -13.70 10.38 -13.96
C PHE A 160 -13.88 11.61 -13.05
N ALA A 161 -12.93 11.86 -12.15
CA ALA A 161 -12.96 13.04 -11.27
C ALA A 161 -13.02 14.35 -12.08
N LYS A 162 -12.25 14.47 -13.16
CA LYS A 162 -12.26 15.65 -14.05
C LYS A 162 -13.60 15.90 -14.73
N LEU A 163 -14.46 14.88 -14.90
CA LEU A 163 -15.80 15.06 -15.47
C LEU A 163 -16.79 15.69 -14.48
N GLN A 164 -16.51 15.60 -13.18
CA GLN A 164 -17.41 16.06 -12.12
C GLN A 164 -16.97 17.38 -11.48
N LEU A 165 -15.75 17.86 -11.76
CA LEU A 165 -15.17 19.05 -11.18
C LEU A 165 -15.18 20.22 -12.17
N THR A 166 -15.40 21.42 -11.66
CA THR A 166 -15.20 22.67 -12.43
C THR A 166 -13.73 22.89 -12.76
N GLU A 167 -13.43 23.73 -13.74
CA GLU A 167 -12.04 24.06 -14.10
C GLU A 167 -11.24 24.63 -12.91
N ASP A 168 -11.88 25.44 -12.08
CA ASP A 168 -11.27 26.01 -10.87
C ASP A 168 -11.01 24.95 -9.80
N GLU A 169 -11.93 24.00 -9.58
CA GLU A 169 -11.71 22.89 -8.65
C GLU A 169 -10.61 21.95 -9.13
N ILE A 170 -10.55 21.66 -10.44
CA ILE A 170 -9.46 20.87 -11.01
C ILE A 170 -8.12 21.56 -10.75
N LYS A 171 -8.02 22.87 -10.98
CA LYS A 171 -6.78 23.64 -10.76
C LYS A 171 -6.35 23.64 -9.29
N ASN A 172 -7.30 23.60 -8.36
CA ASN A 172 -7.03 23.71 -6.93
C ASN A 172 -6.80 22.34 -6.26
N TRP A 173 -7.42 21.26 -6.75
CA TRP A 173 -7.51 19.98 -6.04
C TRP A 173 -6.87 18.78 -6.77
N MET A 174 -6.45 18.92 -8.03
CA MET A 174 -5.80 17.86 -8.82
C MET A 174 -4.36 18.18 -9.19
#